data_AF-A0AAD6SL24-F1
#
_entry.id   AF-A0AAD6SL24-F1
#
_cell.length_a   1.000
_cell.length_b   1.000
_cell.length_c   1.000
_cell.angle_alpha   90.00
_cell.angle_beta   90.00
_cell.angle_gamma   90.00
#
_symmetry.space_group_name_H-M   'P 1'
#
loop_
_entity.id
_entity.type
_entity.pdbx_description
1 polymer ?
#
loop_
_entity_poly.entity_id
_entity_poly.type
_entity_poly.pdbx_seq_one_letter_code
_entity_poly.pdbx_strand_id
1 'polypeptide(L)'
;MVCSPHVVVFHDDGNFMKPMEIDVVTSPAVHAGLIRKRATGPGAEKDIRRKMRERMAQILYLFERRRVRNLILGSFGTGVFQNDVDMVAQIWAELLSWSTARFAHSFEYVAFAVVDNWTYTRFKGAFEKKNG
;
A
#
# COMPACT_ATOMS: atom_id res chain seq x y z
N MET A 1 -7.06 -9.85 -7.21
CA MET A 1 -5.66 -9.38 -7.41
C MET A 1 -5.11 -10.12 -8.60
N VAL A 2 -4.28 -9.47 -9.41
CA VAL A 2 -3.56 -10.08 -10.53
C VAL A 2 -2.08 -9.96 -10.23
N CYS A 3 -1.32 -11.02 -10.43
CA CYS A 3 0.14 -10.97 -10.33
C CYS A 3 0.73 -11.23 -11.70
N SER A 4 1.52 -10.27 -12.17
CA SER A 4 2.18 -10.27 -13.46
C SER A 4 3.69 -10.41 -13.19
N PRO A 5 4.26 -11.61 -13.36
CA PRO A 5 5.71 -11.79 -13.21
C PRO A 5 6.45 -11.28 -14.45
N HIS A 6 7.74 -10.96 -14.29
CA HIS A 6 8.64 -10.58 -15.41
C HIS A 6 8.14 -9.41 -16.26
N VAL A 7 7.51 -8.42 -15.64
CA VAL A 7 7.11 -7.18 -16.32
C VAL A 7 8.37 -6.38 -16.64
N VAL A 8 8.54 -6.05 -17.92
CA VAL A 8 9.68 -5.25 -18.41
C VAL A 8 9.36 -3.76 -18.30
N VAL A 9 10.16 -3.03 -17.53
CA VAL A 9 10.18 -1.56 -17.48
C VAL A 9 11.33 -1.09 -18.35
N PHE A 10 11.04 -0.20 -19.31
CA PHE A 10 11.99 0.25 -20.33
C PHE A 10 11.93 1.78 -20.58
N HIS A 11 11.12 2.49 -19.79
CA HIS A 11 11.05 3.95 -19.80
C HIS A 11 11.17 4.51 -18.39
N ASP A 12 11.80 5.68 -18.28
CA ASP A 12 11.88 6.51 -17.09
C ASP A 12 11.52 7.96 -17.47
N ASP A 13 10.41 8.48 -16.93
CA ASP A 13 9.88 9.83 -17.21
C ASP A 13 9.90 10.23 -18.70
N GLY A 14 9.50 9.29 -19.56
CA GLY A 14 9.40 9.50 -21.01
C GLY A 14 10.70 9.26 -21.80
N ASN A 15 11.81 8.96 -21.14
CA ASN A 15 13.07 8.59 -21.78
C ASN A 15 13.27 7.07 -21.77
N PHE A 16 13.84 6.51 -22.85
CA PHE A 16 14.24 5.11 -22.86
C PHE A 16 15.34 4.86 -21.81
N MET A 17 15.22 3.76 -21.09
CA MET A 17 16.22 3.29 -20.14
C MET A 17 16.64 1.86 -20.47
N LYS A 18 17.74 1.39 -19.85
CA LYS A 18 18.10 -0.03 -19.91
C LYS A 18 16.95 -0.86 -19.31
N PRO A 19 16.38 -1.83 -20.04
CA PRO A 19 15.26 -2.62 -19.55
C PRO A 19 15.57 -3.34 -18.24
N MET A 20 14.59 -3.35 -17.34
CA MET A 20 14.64 -4.10 -16.08
C MET A 20 13.35 -4.90 -15.89
N GLU A 21 13.46 -6.07 -15.27
CA GLU A 21 12.31 -6.92 -14.94
C GLU A 21 11.87 -6.70 -13.50
N ILE A 22 10.56 -6.61 -13.30
CA ILE A 22 9.93 -6.57 -11.99
C ILE A 22 8.70 -7.48 -11.96
N ASP A 23 8.31 -7.91 -10.76
CA ASP A 23 7.00 -8.52 -10.54
C ASP A 23 6.01 -7.43 -10.10
N VAL A 24 4.82 -7.43 -10.71
CA VAL A 24 3.76 -6.47 -10.39
C VAL A 24 2.56 -7.17 -9.81
N VAL A 25 2.05 -6.66 -8.68
CA VAL A 25 0.75 -7.05 -8.14
C VAL A 25 -0.24 -5.92 -8.33
N THR A 26 -1.31 -6.20 -9.07
CA THR A 26 -2.42 -5.27 -9.29
C THR A 26 -3.58 -5.62 -8.36
N SER A 27 -3.97 -4.67 -7.53
CA SER A 27 -5.10 -4.77 -6.61
C SER A 27 -5.78 -3.41 -6.52
N PRO A 28 -7.10 -3.29 -6.77
CA PRO A 28 -7.78 -2.01 -6.60
C PRO A 28 -7.82 -1.64 -5.11
N ALA A 29 -7.67 -0.38 -4.72
CA ALA A 29 -7.98 0.03 -3.34
C ALA A 29 -9.50 0.09 -3.10
N VAL A 30 -9.94 0.31 -1.86
CA VAL A 30 -11.36 0.61 -1.58
C VAL A 30 -11.66 2.01 -2.12
N HIS A 31 -12.77 2.16 -2.86
CA HIS A 31 -13.19 3.47 -3.38
C HIS A 31 -13.92 4.29 -2.29
N ALA A 32 -13.15 4.78 -1.31
CA ALA A 32 -13.67 5.44 -0.11
C ALA A 32 -14.53 6.67 -0.43
N GLY A 33 -14.14 7.47 -1.43
CA GLY A 33 -14.92 8.63 -1.87
C GLY A 33 -16.34 8.28 -2.31
N LEU A 34 -16.53 7.15 -3.01
CA LEU A 34 -17.86 6.70 -3.41
C LEU A 34 -18.67 6.15 -2.23
N ILE A 35 -18.02 5.47 -1.29
CA ILE A 35 -18.69 4.96 -0.10
C ILE A 35 -19.23 6.12 0.73
N ARG A 36 -18.42 7.16 0.99
CA ARG A 36 -18.84 8.35 1.73
C ARG A 36 -20.00 9.10 1.07
N LYS A 37 -20.08 9.08 -0.27
CA LYS A 37 -21.21 9.66 -1.01
C LYS A 37 -22.51 8.85 -0.85
N ARG A 38 -22.42 7.53 -0.63
CA ARG A 38 -23.58 6.62 -0.59
C ARG A 38 -24.05 6.26 0.81
N ALA A 39 -23.16 6.32 1.80
CA ALA A 39 -23.44 5.98 3.18
C ALA A 39 -22.76 7.00 4.10
N THR A 40 -23.52 7.57 5.03
CA THR A 40 -23.04 8.53 6.02
C THR A 40 -22.96 7.88 7.40
N GLY A 41 -21.94 8.27 8.16
CA GLY A 41 -21.79 7.91 9.58
C GLY A 41 -20.59 7.01 9.91
N PRO A 42 -20.31 6.79 11.20
CA PRO A 42 -19.07 6.16 11.67
C PRO A 42 -18.87 4.71 11.21
N GLY A 43 -19.95 4.00 10.85
CA GLY A 43 -19.88 2.63 10.33
C GLY A 43 -19.14 2.54 8.99
N ALA A 44 -19.31 3.54 8.12
CA ALA A 44 -18.69 3.57 6.80
C ALA A 44 -17.16 3.65 6.88
N GLU A 45 -16.61 4.52 7.74
CA GLU A 45 -15.15 4.63 7.92
C GLU A 45 -14.55 3.36 8.53
N LYS A 46 -15.24 2.75 9.50
CA LYS A 46 -14.82 1.46 10.08
C LYS A 46 -14.77 0.37 9.01
N ASP A 47 -15.77 0.32 8.14
CA ASP A 47 -15.83 -0.65 7.04
C ASP A 47 -14.76 -0.41 5.98
N ILE A 48 -14.50 0.85 5.62
CA ILE A 48 -13.40 1.23 4.71
C ILE A 48 -12.08 0.75 5.27
N ARG A 49 -11.77 1.09 6.53
CA ARG A 49 -10.53 0.69 7.19
C ARG A 49 -10.38 -0.82 7.25
N ARG A 50 -11.45 -1.55 7.64
CA ARG A 50 -11.45 -3.02 7.71
C ARG A 50 -11.12 -3.63 6.35
N LYS A 51 -11.84 -3.23 5.29
CA LYS A 51 -11.63 -3.76 3.93
C LYS A 51 -10.28 -3.38 3.35
N MET A 52 -9.77 -2.19 3.66
CA MET A 52 -8.41 -1.78 3.27
C MET A 52 -7.37 -2.67 3.94
N ARG A 53 -7.47 -2.88 5.26
CA ARG A 53 -6.56 -3.77 6.00
C ARG A 53 -6.57 -5.19 5.46
N GLU A 54 -7.75 -5.77 5.24
CA GLU A 54 -7.87 -7.11 4.63
C GLU A 54 -7.16 -7.18 3.27
N ARG A 55 -7.40 -6.20 2.41
CA ARG A 55 -6.80 -6.16 1.07
C ARG A 55 -5.29 -5.97 1.09
N MET A 56 -4.79 -5.09 1.95
CA MET A 56 -3.35 -4.84 2.12
C MET A 56 -2.64 -6.08 2.68
N ALA A 57 -3.25 -6.76 3.65
CA ALA A 57 -2.74 -8.03 4.17
C ALA A 57 -2.72 -9.12 3.09
N GLN A 58 -3.74 -9.21 2.24
CA GLN A 58 -3.77 -10.14 1.12
C GLN A 58 -2.67 -9.87 0.08
N ILE A 59 -2.34 -8.60 -0.18
CA ILE A 59 -1.22 -8.20 -1.05
C ILE A 59 0.10 -8.72 -0.47
N LEU A 60 0.37 -8.45 0.81
CA LEU A 60 1.59 -8.92 1.47
C LEU A 60 1.66 -10.45 1.52
N TYR A 61 0.55 -11.12 1.82
CA TYR A 61 0.47 -12.58 1.79
C TYR A 61 0.83 -13.14 0.41
N LEU A 62 0.36 -12.52 -0.66
CA LEU A 62 0.69 -12.94 -2.02
C LEU A 62 2.18 -12.80 -2.32
N PHE A 63 2.81 -11.70 -1.91
CA PHE A 63 4.25 -11.49 -2.05
C PHE A 63 5.05 -12.50 -1.22
N GLU A 64 4.67 -12.74 0.04
CA GLU A 64 5.29 -13.75 0.93
C GLU A 64 5.21 -15.15 0.28
N ARG A 65 4.04 -15.54 -0.22
CA ARG A 65 3.83 -16.84 -0.90
C ARG A 65 4.66 -17.02 -2.15
N ARG A 66 4.99 -15.92 -2.84
CA ARG A 66 5.85 -15.90 -4.03
C ARG A 66 7.33 -15.74 -3.69
N ARG A 67 7.70 -15.68 -2.40
CA ARG A 67 9.08 -15.49 -1.92
C ARG A 67 9.72 -14.20 -2.44
N VAL A 68 8.91 -13.18 -2.68
CA VAL A 68 9.41 -11.84 -2.99
C VAL A 68 10.05 -11.28 -1.73
N ARG A 69 11.27 -10.77 -1.83
CA ARG A 69 12.05 -10.27 -0.68
C ARG A 69 12.08 -8.74 -0.58
N ASN A 70 11.93 -8.05 -1.71
CA ASN A 70 12.03 -6.60 -1.81
C ASN A 70 10.72 -6.04 -2.37
N LEU A 71 10.11 -5.10 -1.67
CA LEU A 71 8.84 -4.50 -2.06
C LEU A 71 8.97 -3.00 -2.32
N ILE A 72 8.25 -2.53 -3.33
CA ILE A 72 7.94 -1.11 -3.52
C ILE A 72 6.43 -0.95 -3.34
N LEU A 73 6.05 -0.20 -2.31
CA LEU A 73 4.67 0.14 -1.95
C LEU A 73 4.47 1.66 -2.06
N GLY A 74 3.31 2.15 -1.64
CA GLY A 74 3.03 3.58 -1.62
C GLY A 74 1.78 3.94 -0.82
N SER A 75 1.28 5.16 -1.03
CA SER A 75 0.04 5.71 -0.46
C SER A 75 -1.22 5.10 -1.09
N PHE A 76 -1.31 3.77 -1.03
CA PHE A 76 -2.28 2.94 -1.75
C PHE A 76 -3.73 3.46 -1.64
N GLY A 77 -4.25 3.99 -2.75
CA GLY A 77 -5.64 4.44 -2.86
C GLY A 77 -5.95 5.82 -2.26
N THR A 78 -4.95 6.65 -1.92
CA THR A 78 -5.19 7.96 -1.31
C THR A 78 -5.54 9.07 -2.32
N GLY A 79 -5.23 8.88 -3.60
CA GLY A 79 -5.58 9.81 -4.68
C GLY A 79 -7.07 9.80 -5.05
N VAL A 80 -7.41 9.42 -6.28
CA VAL A 80 -8.81 9.41 -6.78
C VAL A 80 -9.76 8.62 -5.86
N PHE A 81 -9.25 7.59 -5.17
CA PHE A 81 -10.06 6.74 -4.31
C PHE A 81 -10.29 7.34 -2.91
N GLN A 82 -9.62 8.45 -2.59
CA GLN A 82 -9.83 9.28 -1.40
C GLN A 82 -9.65 8.53 -0.07
N ASN A 83 -8.84 7.46 -0.01
CA ASN A 83 -8.49 6.90 1.28
C ASN A 83 -7.68 7.92 2.09
N ASP A 84 -7.93 7.97 3.40
CA ASP A 84 -7.13 8.84 4.28
C ASP A 84 -5.68 8.34 4.34
N VAL A 85 -4.74 9.28 4.22
CA VAL A 85 -3.30 8.98 4.16
C VAL A 85 -2.81 8.35 5.47
N ASP A 86 -3.28 8.85 6.62
CA ASP A 86 -2.83 8.35 7.92
C ASP A 86 -3.33 6.93 8.13
N MET A 87 -4.58 6.64 7.77
CA MET A 87 -5.17 5.31 7.86
C MET A 87 -4.40 4.29 7.01
N VAL A 88 -4.04 4.63 5.76
CA VAL A 88 -3.25 3.74 4.90
C VAL A 88 -1.85 3.52 5.47
N ALA A 89 -1.17 4.58 5.91
CA ALA A 89 0.15 4.49 6.53
C ALA A 89 0.14 3.63 7.81
N GLN A 90 -0.86 3.84 8.68
CA GLN A 90 -1.04 3.05 9.91
C GLN A 90 -1.29 1.58 9.61
N ILE A 91 -2.12 1.25 8.61
CA ILE A 91 -2.34 -0.15 8.24
C ILE A 91 -1.05 -0.80 7.72
N TRP A 92 -0.23 -0.08 6.94
CA TRP A 92 1.08 -0.60 6.56
C TRP A 92 1.99 -0.83 7.76
N ALA A 93 2.05 0.11 8.71
CA ALA A 93 2.84 -0.04 9.92
C ALA A 93 2.36 -1.23 10.78
N GLU A 94 1.05 -1.40 10.94
CA GLU A 94 0.42 -2.54 11.62
C GLU A 94 0.81 -3.89 11.01
N LEU A 95 0.96 -3.95 9.69
CA LEU A 95 1.22 -5.19 8.97
C LEU A 95 2.71 -5.51 8.85
N LEU A 96 3.59 -4.49 8.87
CA LEU A 96 5.01 -4.62 8.53
C LEU A 96 5.99 -4.22 9.64
N SER A 97 5.62 -3.34 10.57
CA SER A 97 6.59 -2.64 11.43
C SER A 97 6.32 -2.78 12.93
N TRP A 98 5.05 -2.88 13.33
CA TRP A 98 4.70 -3.04 14.74
C TRP A 98 5.25 -4.36 15.31
N SER A 99 5.48 -4.42 16.62
CA SER A 99 6.00 -5.63 17.29
C SER A 99 5.08 -6.86 17.12
N THR A 100 3.80 -6.63 16.88
CA THR A 100 2.78 -7.66 16.64
C THR A 100 2.48 -7.88 15.15
N ALA A 101 3.24 -7.25 14.26
CA ALA A 101 2.99 -7.28 12.83
C ALA A 101 3.22 -8.67 12.24
N ARG A 102 2.21 -9.21 11.54
CA ARG A 102 2.29 -10.55 10.92
C ARG A 102 3.42 -10.67 9.90
N PHE A 103 3.78 -9.59 9.22
CA PHE A 103 4.77 -9.61 8.14
C PHE A 103 6.08 -8.91 8.53
N ALA A 104 6.35 -8.71 9.82
CA ALA A 104 7.55 -8.02 10.33
C ALA A 104 8.88 -8.60 9.82
N HIS A 105 8.88 -9.88 9.45
CA HIS A 105 10.07 -10.62 9.02
C HIS A 105 9.90 -11.29 7.65
N SER A 106 8.83 -10.95 6.91
CA SER A 106 8.54 -11.59 5.63
C SER A 106 9.35 -11.02 4.47
N PHE A 107 9.89 -9.81 4.60
CA PHE A 107 10.59 -9.06 3.54
C PHE A 107 11.92 -8.53 4.05
N GLU A 108 12.95 -8.55 3.20
CA GLU A 108 14.27 -7.99 3.50
C GLU A 108 14.28 -6.47 3.37
N TYR A 109 13.52 -5.93 2.41
CA TYR A 109 13.43 -4.50 2.16
C TYR A 109 12.03 -4.08 1.71
N VAL A 110 11.52 -2.99 2.28
CA VAL A 110 10.25 -2.37 1.87
C VAL A 110 10.46 -0.88 1.70
N ALA A 111 10.28 -0.38 0.48
CA ALA A 111 10.24 1.05 0.18
C ALA A 111 8.80 1.54 0.02
N PHE A 112 8.54 2.77 0.44
CA PHE A 112 7.30 3.48 0.14
C PHE A 112 7.61 4.62 -0.84
N ALA A 113 7.28 4.42 -2.11
CA ALA A 113 7.41 5.42 -3.16
C ALA A 113 6.18 6.35 -3.13
N VAL A 114 6.28 7.47 -2.42
CA VAL A 114 5.25 8.51 -2.32
C VAL A 114 5.76 9.77 -3.01
N VAL A 115 5.11 10.16 -4.11
CA VAL A 115 5.66 11.14 -5.06
C VAL A 115 5.54 12.58 -4.57
N ASP A 116 4.40 12.98 -3.99
CA ASP A 116 4.19 14.36 -3.56
C ASP A 116 4.61 14.60 -2.10
N ASN A 117 5.24 15.75 -1.84
CA ASN A 117 5.84 16.06 -0.54
C ASN A 117 4.83 16.16 0.60
N TRP A 118 3.61 16.64 0.32
CA TRP A 118 2.57 16.77 1.34
C TRP A 118 2.11 15.39 1.82
N THR A 119 1.77 14.50 0.89
CA THR A 119 1.38 13.12 1.20
C THR A 119 2.54 12.37 1.85
N TYR A 120 3.77 12.54 1.35
CA TYR A 120 4.96 11.91 1.94
C TYR A 120 5.14 12.30 3.41
N THR A 121 5.10 13.59 3.73
CA THR A 121 5.30 14.08 5.10
C THR A 121 4.25 13.49 6.05
N ARG A 122 2.99 13.50 5.62
CA ARG A 122 1.87 12.96 6.40
C ARG A 122 1.95 11.44 6.55
N PHE A 123 2.23 10.73 5.45
CA PHE A 123 2.39 9.28 5.44
C PHE A 123 3.53 8.85 6.35
N LYS A 124 4.71 9.49 6.26
CA LYS A 124 5.86 9.22 7.12
C LYS A 124 5.50 9.40 8.59
N GLY A 125 4.92 10.55 8.95
CA GLY A 125 4.53 10.83 10.34
C GLY A 125 3.51 9.83 10.89
N ALA A 126 2.57 9.36 10.08
CA ALA A 126 1.60 8.35 10.49
C ALA A 126 2.18 6.93 10.57
N PHE A 127 3.11 6.58 9.68
CA PHE A 127 3.78 5.27 9.67
C PHE A 127 4.74 5.11 10.87
N GLU A 128 5.47 6.17 11.23
CA GLU A 128 6.46 6.16 12.32
C GLU A 128 5.83 6.28 13.72
N LYS A 129 4.56 6.70 13.82
CA LYS A 129 3.81 6.69 15.08
C LYS A 129 3.63 5.25 15.56
N LYS A 130 4.48 4.82 16.49
CA LYS A 130 4.29 3.58 17.23
C LYS A 130 3.07 3.70 18.12
N ASN A 131 2.03 2.92 17.83
CA ASN A 131 1.02 2.56 18.82
C ASN A 131 1.40 1.17 19.34
N GLY A 132 2.23 1.16 20.38
CA GLY A 132 2.78 -0.04 21.01
C GLY A 132 4.00 0.30 21.84
#